data_AF-A0AAP6DBK2-F1
#
_entry.id   AF-A0AAP6DBK2-F1
#
_cell.length_a   1.000
_cell.length_b   1.000
_cell.length_c   1.000
_cell.angle_alpha   90.00
_cell.angle_beta   90.00
_cell.angle_gamma   90.00
#
_symmetry.space_group_name_H-M   'P 1'
#
loop_
_entity.id
_entity.type
_entity.pdbx_description
1 polymer ?
#
loop_
_entity_poly.entity_id
_entity_poly.type
_entity_poly.pdbx_seq_one_letter_code
_entity_poly.pdbx_strand_id
1 'polypeptide(L)'
;LMMEQFFTEANIDRFLNKEMAGGVNIDLQPVIEKVDLNPAFDSLVEVIEGSQFGGMLAMFGGAEALQPMRQPFVENMQVSIIELSKSDSIKEALKEQFESPAMMDEIKQNIEGIIDQRLSELTPALVKEMVQKMIKEHLGWLVVWGGVFGGLIGVISTFIGA
;
A
#
# COMPACT_ATOMS: atom_id res chain seq x y z
N LEU A 1 9.22 15.62 14.14
CA LEU A 1 9.44 14.58 15.17
C LEU A 1 9.08 13.16 14.70
N MET A 2 7.81 12.75 14.57
CA MET A 2 7.48 11.37 14.14
C MET A 2 7.97 11.04 12.72
N MET A 3 7.76 11.95 11.75
CA MET A 3 8.23 11.80 10.36
C MET A 3 9.75 11.65 10.26
N GLU A 4 10.50 12.44 11.04
CA GLU A 4 11.96 12.45 11.02
C GLU A 4 12.60 11.25 11.74
N GLN A 5 11.84 10.58 12.62
CA GLN A 5 12.36 9.48 13.47
C GLN A 5 11.99 8.10 12.95
N PHE A 6 10.77 7.94 12.41
CA PHE A 6 10.26 6.64 11.97
C PHE A 6 10.20 6.50 10.45
N PHE A 7 9.89 7.57 9.73
CA PHE A 7 9.66 7.57 8.28
C PHE A 7 10.77 8.28 7.50
N THR A 8 12.03 7.97 7.85
CA THR A 8 13.19 8.41 7.08
C THR A 8 13.30 7.63 5.77
N GLU A 9 13.92 8.22 4.75
CA GLU A 9 14.18 7.55 3.46
C GLU A 9 14.82 6.17 3.66
N ALA A 10 15.84 6.07 4.50
CA ALA A 10 16.51 4.81 4.81
C ALA A 10 15.59 3.76 5.46
N ASN A 11 14.64 4.17 6.29
CA ASN A 11 13.69 3.24 6.92
C ASN A 11 12.63 2.76 5.93
N ILE A 12 12.12 3.66 5.07
CA ILE A 12 11.14 3.32 4.04
C ILE A 12 11.80 2.42 3.00
N ASP A 13 13.00 2.77 2.53
CA ASP A 13 13.81 1.97 1.62
C ASP A 13 14.05 0.55 2.20
N ARG A 14 14.50 0.45 3.45
CA ARG A 14 14.68 -0.85 4.11
C ARG A 14 13.37 -1.65 4.22
N PHE A 15 12.24 -0.98 4.44
CA PHE A 15 10.93 -1.63 4.50
C PHE A 15 10.50 -2.15 3.13
N LEU A 16 10.58 -1.31 2.08
CA LEU A 16 10.27 -1.70 0.70
C LEU A 16 11.16 -2.83 0.24
N ASN A 17 12.47 -2.74 0.49
CA ASN A 17 13.42 -3.80 0.20
C ASN A 17 13.09 -5.10 0.93
N LYS A 18 12.67 -5.03 2.19
CA LYS A 18 12.29 -6.22 2.96
C LYS A 18 11.01 -6.86 2.45
N GLU A 19 9.99 -6.08 2.10
CA GLU A 19 8.74 -6.60 1.53
C GLU A 19 8.97 -7.18 0.13
N MET A 20 9.71 -6.47 -0.72
CA MET A 20 10.06 -6.93 -2.07
C MET A 20 10.98 -8.17 -2.06
N ALA A 21 11.98 -8.20 -1.17
CA ALA A 21 12.86 -9.37 -1.00
C ALA A 21 12.18 -10.53 -0.24
N GLY A 22 11.18 -10.22 0.60
CA GLY A 22 10.35 -11.19 1.32
C GLY A 22 9.34 -11.92 0.44
N GLY A 23 9.29 -11.60 -0.86
CA GLY A 23 8.42 -12.26 -1.81
C GLY A 23 7.03 -11.64 -1.90
N VAL A 24 6.89 -10.31 -1.74
CA VAL A 24 5.75 -9.60 -2.33
C VAL A 24 5.83 -9.80 -3.84
N ASN A 25 5.24 -10.90 -4.27
CA ASN A 25 5.03 -11.22 -5.66
C ASN A 25 3.93 -10.26 -6.09
N ILE A 26 4.32 -9.12 -6.68
CA ILE A 26 3.37 -8.20 -7.29
C ILE A 26 2.64 -9.01 -8.36
N ASP A 27 1.46 -9.50 -8.01
CA ASP A 27 0.66 -10.28 -8.92
C ASP A 27 0.01 -9.32 -9.91
N LEU A 28 0.66 -9.15 -11.04
CA LEU A 28 0.18 -8.31 -12.13
C LEU A 28 -0.94 -8.98 -12.94
N GLN A 29 -1.20 -10.27 -12.71
CA GLN A 29 -2.21 -11.03 -13.46
C GLN A 29 -3.60 -10.35 -13.43
N PRO A 30 -4.15 -9.88 -12.28
CA PRO A 30 -5.47 -9.25 -12.25
C PRO A 30 -5.53 -7.91 -12.98
N VAL A 31 -4.38 -7.25 -13.16
CA VAL A 31 -4.28 -6.00 -13.94
C VAL A 31 -4.24 -6.34 -15.41
N ILE A 32 -3.38 -7.30 -15.81
CA ILE A 32 -3.21 -7.76 -17.20
C ILE A 32 -4.52 -8.35 -17.75
N GLU A 33 -5.29 -9.05 -16.91
CA GLU A 33 -6.61 -9.59 -17.27
C GLU A 33 -7.64 -8.51 -17.65
N LYS A 34 -7.44 -7.28 -17.16
CA LYS A 34 -8.31 -6.13 -17.46
C LYS A 34 -7.81 -5.25 -18.60
N VAL A 35 -6.61 -5.52 -19.13
CA VAL A 35 -6.03 -4.76 -20.24
C VAL A 35 -6.68 -5.22 -21.55
N ASP A 36 -7.17 -4.26 -22.33
CA ASP A 36 -7.64 -4.52 -23.70
C ASP A 36 -6.45 -4.60 -24.67
N LEU A 37 -6.23 -5.79 -25.22
CA LEU A 37 -5.14 -6.07 -26.17
C LEU A 37 -5.59 -6.01 -27.64
N ASN A 38 -6.86 -5.67 -27.92
CA ASN A 38 -7.34 -5.52 -29.30
C ASN A 38 -6.51 -4.51 -30.13
N PRO A 39 -6.08 -3.34 -29.60
CA PRO A 39 -5.25 -2.41 -30.35
C PRO A 39 -3.90 -2.99 -30.78
N ALA A 40 -3.34 -3.92 -30.00
CA ALA A 40 -2.08 -4.59 -30.36
C ALA A 40 -2.27 -5.53 -31.56
N PHE A 41 -3.42 -6.18 -31.67
CA PHE A 41 -3.76 -6.98 -32.85
C PHE A 41 -3.97 -6.10 -34.08
N ASP A 42 -4.70 -4.98 -33.93
CA ASP A 42 -4.95 -4.05 -35.05
C ASP A 42 -3.64 -3.48 -35.58
N SER A 43 -2.73 -3.08 -34.67
CA SER A 43 -1.39 -2.63 -35.02
C SER A 43 -0.58 -3.71 -35.76
N LEU A 44 -0.67 -4.98 -35.33
CA LEU A 44 -0.02 -6.08 -36.04
C LEU A 44 -0.56 -6.25 -37.46
N VAL A 45 -1.87 -6.18 -37.65
CA VAL A 45 -2.49 -6.28 -38.99
C VAL A 45 -2.02 -5.14 -39.89
N GLU A 46 -2.01 -3.90 -39.39
CA GLU A 46 -1.53 -2.74 -40.13
C GLU A 46 -0.06 -2.90 -40.57
N VAL A 47 0.80 -3.40 -39.67
CA VAL A 47 2.21 -3.68 -40.00
C VAL A 47 2.33 -4.75 -41.08
N ILE A 48 1.51 -5.80 -41.04
CA ILE A 48 1.51 -6.85 -42.07
C ILE A 48 1.06 -6.29 -43.42
N GLU A 49 0.00 -5.49 -43.44
CA GLU A 49 -0.52 -4.85 -44.66
C GLU A 49 0.49 -3.88 -45.28
N GLY A 50 1.26 -3.16 -44.46
CA GLY A 50 2.35 -2.30 -44.93
C GLY A 50 3.63 -3.04 -45.33
N SER A 51 3.72 -4.35 -45.08
CA SER A 51 4.92 -5.15 -45.34
C SER A 51 4.92 -5.82 -46.72
N GLN A 52 6.02 -6.51 -47.05
CA GLN A 52 6.12 -7.38 -48.23
C GLN A 52 5.03 -8.47 -48.28
N PHE A 53 4.41 -8.80 -47.15
CA PHE A 53 3.31 -9.77 -47.04
C PHE A 53 1.93 -9.15 -47.31
N GLY A 54 1.78 -7.82 -47.31
CA GLY A 54 0.50 -7.15 -47.51
C GLY A 54 -0.11 -7.41 -48.89
N GLY A 55 0.72 -7.42 -49.94
CA GLY A 55 0.28 -7.77 -51.29
C GLY A 55 -0.23 -9.21 -51.41
N MET A 56 0.38 -10.14 -50.65
CA MET A 56 -0.12 -11.52 -50.54
C MET A 56 -1.43 -11.55 -49.74
N LEU A 57 -1.49 -10.87 -48.60
CA LEU A 57 -2.67 -10.82 -47.74
C LEU A 57 -3.90 -10.27 -48.49
N ALA A 58 -3.71 -9.22 -49.31
CA ALA A 58 -4.76 -8.66 -50.16
C ALA A 58 -5.36 -9.71 -51.13
N MET A 59 -4.54 -10.63 -51.64
CA MET A 59 -5.01 -11.73 -52.50
C MET A 59 -5.83 -12.77 -51.74
N PHE A 60 -5.61 -12.92 -50.43
CA PHE A 60 -6.32 -13.86 -49.56
C PHE A 60 -7.51 -13.24 -48.81
N GLY A 61 -7.90 -12.00 -49.13
CA GLY A 61 -9.06 -11.32 -48.51
C GLY A 61 -8.72 -10.14 -47.60
N GLY A 62 -7.46 -9.70 -47.55
CA GLY A 62 -7.02 -8.52 -46.78
C GLY A 62 -7.03 -8.74 -45.26
N ALA A 63 -7.04 -7.65 -44.48
CA ALA A 63 -7.15 -7.69 -43.02
C ALA A 63 -8.31 -8.58 -42.49
N GLU A 64 -9.43 -8.65 -43.21
CA GLU A 64 -10.58 -9.46 -42.84
C GLU A 64 -10.25 -10.96 -42.71
N ALA A 65 -9.28 -11.45 -43.49
CA ALA A 65 -8.81 -12.83 -43.41
C ALA A 65 -8.12 -13.15 -42.07
N LEU A 66 -7.63 -12.13 -41.35
CA LEU A 66 -6.95 -12.28 -40.06
C LEU A 66 -7.90 -12.15 -38.87
N GLN A 67 -9.11 -11.61 -39.04
CA GLN A 67 -10.07 -11.42 -37.94
C GLN A 67 -10.34 -12.67 -37.09
N PRO A 68 -10.44 -13.90 -37.65
CA PRO A 68 -10.60 -15.11 -36.84
C PRO A 68 -9.44 -15.35 -35.86
N MET A 69 -8.25 -14.79 -36.13
CA MET A 69 -7.06 -14.92 -35.29
C MET A 69 -6.97 -13.86 -34.19
N ARG A 70 -7.88 -12.89 -34.15
CA ARG A 70 -7.90 -11.83 -33.12
C ARG A 70 -7.99 -12.41 -31.72
N GLN A 71 -9.00 -13.23 -31.48
CA GLN A 71 -9.24 -13.84 -30.17
C GLN A 71 -8.07 -14.72 -29.71
N PRO A 72 -7.58 -15.69 -30.50
CA PRO A 72 -6.44 -16.51 -30.08
C PRO A 72 -5.15 -15.69 -29.91
N PHE A 73 -4.96 -14.61 -30.67
CA PHE A 73 -3.83 -13.70 -30.45
C PHE A 73 -3.92 -13.00 -29.10
N VAL A 74 -5.07 -12.40 -28.77
CA VAL A 74 -5.30 -11.71 -27.50
C VAL A 74 -5.07 -12.65 -26.31
N GLU A 75 -5.61 -13.87 -26.37
CA GLU A 75 -5.45 -14.87 -25.31
C GLU A 75 -3.97 -15.28 -25.13
N ASN A 76 -3.27 -15.61 -26.22
CA ASN A 76 -1.87 -16.00 -26.14
C ASN A 76 -0.96 -14.85 -25.70
N MET A 77 -1.27 -13.62 -26.13
CA MET A 77 -0.53 -12.43 -25.72
C MET A 77 -0.72 -12.16 -24.23
N GLN A 78 -1.94 -12.30 -23.73
CA GLN A 78 -2.23 -12.16 -22.30
C GLN A 78 -1.44 -13.15 -21.46
N VAL A 79 -1.43 -14.44 -21.84
CA VAL A 79 -0.60 -15.47 -21.18
C VAL A 79 0.88 -15.09 -21.23
N SER A 80 1.38 -14.66 -22.39
CA SER A 80 2.77 -14.25 -22.57
C SER A 80 3.15 -13.07 -21.68
N ILE A 81 2.27 -12.06 -21.54
CA ILE A 81 2.50 -10.90 -20.67
C ILE A 81 2.49 -11.32 -19.20
N ILE A 82 1.62 -12.25 -18.79
CA ILE A 82 1.58 -12.79 -17.42
C ILE A 82 2.87 -13.57 -17.09
N GLU A 83 3.40 -14.33 -18.04
CA GLU A 83 4.68 -15.01 -17.85
C GLU A 83 5.84 -14.02 -17.77
N LEU A 84 5.87 -13.02 -18.66
CA LEU A 84 6.86 -11.95 -18.63
C LEU A 84 6.79 -11.15 -17.34
N SER A 85 5.59 -10.85 -16.81
CA SER A 85 5.44 -10.11 -15.56
C SER A 85 6.01 -10.85 -14.34
N LYS A 86 6.17 -12.17 -14.44
CA LYS A 86 6.78 -13.01 -13.40
C LYS A 86 8.31 -13.09 -13.53
N SER A 87 8.87 -12.62 -14.65
CA SER A 87 10.32 -12.62 -14.88
C SER A 87 11.06 -11.70 -13.91
N ASP A 88 12.30 -12.05 -13.60
CA ASP A 88 13.12 -11.29 -12.66
C ASP A 88 13.45 -9.89 -13.19
N SER A 89 13.58 -9.72 -14.51
CA SER A 89 13.84 -8.40 -15.12
C SER A 89 12.71 -7.40 -14.92
N ILE A 90 11.45 -7.83 -15.03
CA ILE A 90 10.30 -6.98 -14.74
C ILE A 90 10.23 -6.66 -13.24
N LYS A 91 10.50 -7.64 -12.37
CA LYS A 91 10.51 -7.43 -10.92
C LYS A 91 11.59 -6.44 -10.49
N GLU A 92 12.80 -6.55 -11.05
CA GLU A 92 13.89 -5.61 -10.83
C GLU A 92 13.52 -4.21 -11.32
N ALA A 93 12.97 -4.08 -12.52
CA ALA A 93 12.53 -2.79 -13.05
C ALA A 93 11.43 -2.14 -12.18
N LEU A 94 10.48 -2.93 -11.68
CA LEU A 94 9.44 -2.44 -10.75
C LEU A 94 10.06 -2.00 -9.42
N LYS A 95 11.01 -2.79 -8.90
CA LYS A 95 11.73 -2.45 -7.66
C LYS A 95 12.46 -1.12 -7.80
N GLU A 96 13.20 -0.91 -8.90
CA GLU A 96 13.88 0.36 -9.17
C GLU A 96 12.90 1.54 -9.25
N GLN A 97 11.71 1.34 -9.82
CA GLN A 97 10.66 2.38 -9.84
C GLN A 97 10.14 2.71 -8.43
N PHE A 98 9.94 1.71 -7.57
CA PHE A 98 9.52 1.94 -6.18
C PHE A 98 10.60 2.61 -5.33
N GLU A 99 11.88 2.30 -5.59
CA GLU A 99 13.03 2.93 -4.94
C GLU A 99 13.36 4.32 -5.53
N SER A 100 12.65 4.75 -6.57
CA SER A 100 12.88 6.05 -7.18
C SER A 100 12.63 7.18 -6.16
N PRO A 101 13.45 8.26 -6.15
CA PRO A 101 13.29 9.37 -5.22
C PRO A 101 11.89 10.00 -5.28
N ALA A 102 11.31 10.10 -6.48
CA ALA A 102 9.97 10.65 -6.68
C ALA A 102 8.88 9.82 -6.00
N MET A 103 8.93 8.48 -6.12
CA MET A 103 7.98 7.59 -5.43
C MET A 103 8.18 7.65 -3.92
N MET A 104 9.43 7.71 -3.45
CA MET A 104 9.76 7.81 -2.03
C MET A 104 9.20 9.09 -1.40
N ASP A 105 9.35 10.22 -2.09
CA ASP A 105 8.79 11.51 -1.68
C ASP A 105 7.26 11.48 -1.65
N GLU A 106 6.63 10.85 -2.65
CA GLU A 106 5.18 10.72 -2.70
C GLU A 106 4.64 9.82 -1.57
N ILE A 107 5.30 8.70 -1.27
CA ILE A 107 4.96 7.85 -0.11
C ILE A 107 5.04 8.67 1.18
N LYS A 108 6.11 9.45 1.35
CA LYS A 108 6.30 10.29 2.53
C LYS A 108 5.20 11.34 2.68
N GLN A 109 4.86 12.05 1.60
CA GLN A 109 3.78 13.05 1.62
C GLN A 109 2.42 12.43 1.92
N ASN A 110 2.12 11.26 1.34
CA ASN A 110 0.88 10.54 1.63
C ASN A 110 0.79 10.11 3.09
N ILE A 111 1.89 9.60 3.66
CA ILE A 111 1.95 9.24 5.09
C ILE A 111 1.77 10.47 5.97
N GLU A 112 2.42 11.59 5.64
CA GLU A 112 2.25 12.86 6.36
C GLU A 112 0.79 13.31 6.38
N GLY A 113 0.12 13.30 5.22
CA GLY A 113 -1.30 13.64 5.11
C GLY A 113 -2.21 12.70 5.92
N ILE A 114 -1.93 11.40 5.93
CA ILE A 114 -2.67 10.43 6.75
C ILE A 114 -2.46 10.70 8.24
N ILE A 115 -1.22 10.99 8.66
CA ILE A 115 -0.90 11.30 10.05
C ILE A 115 -1.61 12.57 10.48
N ASP A 116 -1.57 13.62 9.67
CA ASP A 116 -2.25 14.89 9.96
C ASP A 116 -3.77 14.71 10.07
N GLN A 117 -4.36 13.91 9.18
CA GLN A 117 -5.77 13.55 9.28
C GLN A 117 -6.08 12.81 10.59
N ARG A 118 -5.26 11.84 10.97
CA ARG A 118 -5.42 11.13 12.26
C ARG A 118 -5.16 12.03 13.46
N LEU A 119 -4.21 12.96 13.40
CA LEU A 119 -3.97 13.94 14.46
C LEU A 119 -5.16 14.90 14.60
N SER A 120 -5.79 15.28 13.49
CA SER A 120 -7.02 16.08 13.52
C SER A 120 -8.22 15.31 14.09
N GLU A 121 -8.25 13.98 13.93
CA GLU A 121 -9.24 13.08 14.52
C GLU A 121 -8.92 12.73 15.98
N LEU A 122 -7.65 12.74 16.39
CA LEU A 122 -7.17 12.57 17.77
C LEU A 122 -7.42 13.84 18.58
N THR A 123 -8.71 14.13 18.77
CA THR A 123 -9.17 15.15 19.71
C THR A 123 -8.60 14.82 21.11
N PRO A 124 -8.21 15.82 21.93
CA PRO A 124 -7.72 15.63 23.29
C PRO A 124 -8.56 14.70 24.19
N ALA A 125 -9.82 14.48 23.81
CA ALA A 125 -10.74 13.51 24.40
C ALA A 125 -10.19 12.06 24.43
N LEU A 126 -9.57 11.56 23.36
CA LEU A 126 -9.08 10.17 23.30
C LEU A 126 -7.88 9.93 24.21
N VAL A 127 -6.96 10.90 24.25
CA VAL A 127 -5.82 10.86 25.18
C VAL A 127 -6.30 10.96 26.64
N LYS A 128 -7.31 11.81 26.89
CA LYS A 128 -7.93 11.95 28.21
C LYS A 128 -8.58 10.64 28.66
N GLU A 129 -9.34 9.96 27.79
CA GLU A 129 -9.94 8.66 28.12
C GLU A 129 -8.88 7.59 28.43
N MET A 130 -7.81 7.51 27.64
CA MET A 130 -6.73 6.54 27.88
C MET A 130 -6.07 6.75 29.24
N VAL A 131 -5.72 8.00 29.57
CA VAL A 131 -5.12 8.33 30.88
C VAL A 131 -6.12 8.13 32.01
N GLN A 132 -7.39 8.50 31.84
CA GLN A 132 -8.42 8.34 32.87
C GLN A 132 -8.72 6.86 33.16
N LYS A 133 -8.62 5.99 32.15
CA LYS A 133 -8.73 4.53 32.30
C LYS A 133 -7.53 3.96 33.07
N MET A 134 -6.31 4.35 32.71
CA MET A 134 -5.09 3.96 33.46
C MET A 134 -5.11 4.44 34.92
N ILE A 135 -5.58 5.68 35.16
CA ILE A 135 -5.74 6.22 36.52
C ILE A 135 -6.77 5.41 37.31
N LYS A 136 -7.91 5.05 36.72
CA LYS A 136 -8.92 4.22 37.40
C LYS A 136 -8.40 2.83 37.74
N GLU A 137 -7.68 2.17 36.83
CA GLU A 137 -7.24 0.79 37.02
C GLU A 137 -6.09 0.66 38.03
N HIS A 138 -5.14 1.60 38.09
CA HIS A 138 -3.95 1.46 38.94
C HIS A 138 -3.78 2.54 40.02
N LEU A 139 -4.20 3.79 39.77
CA LEU A 139 -4.07 4.89 40.73
C LEU A 139 -5.32 5.08 41.61
N GLY A 140 -6.45 4.48 41.24
CA GLY A 140 -7.72 4.55 41.98
C GLY A 140 -7.62 3.95 43.39
N TRP A 141 -6.87 2.86 43.54
CA TRP A 141 -6.64 2.22 44.84
C TRP A 141 -5.81 3.11 45.78
N LEU A 142 -4.80 3.81 45.26
CA LEU A 142 -3.94 4.70 46.04
C LEU A 142 -4.73 5.85 46.69
N VAL A 143 -5.73 6.38 45.97
CA VAL A 143 -6.58 7.48 46.45
C VAL A 143 -7.56 6.99 47.53
N VAL A 144 -8.16 5.80 47.37
CA VAL A 144 -9.06 5.21 48.37
C VAL A 144 -8.32 4.95 49.68
N TRP A 145 -7.10 4.41 49.62
CA TRP A 145 -6.27 4.23 50.82
C TRP A 145 -5.87 5.57 51.46
N GLY A 146 -5.50 6.58 50.67
CA GLY A 146 -5.25 7.92 51.18
C GLY A 146 -6.45 8.49 51.95
N GLY A 147 -7.66 8.28 51.44
CA GLY A 147 -8.91 8.69 52.11
C GLY A 147 -9.21 7.90 53.38
N VAL A 148 -9.02 6.58 53.39
CA VAL A 148 -9.24 5.72 54.56
C VAL A 148 -8.23 6.03 55.66
N PHE A 149 -6.93 6.14 55.33
CA PHE A 149 -5.89 6.52 56.30
C PHE A 149 -6.08 7.95 56.82
N GLY A 150 -6.42 8.90 55.95
CA GLY A 150 -6.74 10.28 56.35
C GLY A 150 -7.96 10.37 57.25
N GLY A 151 -9.01 9.58 56.97
CA GLY A 151 -10.21 9.51 57.80
C GLY A 151 -9.95 8.87 59.17
N LEU A 152 -9.19 7.77 59.21
CA LEU A 152 -8.77 7.13 60.46
C LEU A 152 -7.94 8.06 61.33
N ILE A 153 -6.93 8.72 60.75
CA ILE A 153 -6.11 9.71 61.47
C ILE A 153 -6.96 10.89 61.91
N GLY A 154 -7.90 11.35 61.09
CA GLY A 154 -8.85 12.41 61.43
C GLY A 154 -9.67 12.06 62.68
N VAL A 155 -10.32 10.89 62.70
CA VAL A 155 -11.11 10.44 63.85
C VAL A 155 -10.23 10.28 65.11
N ILE A 156 -9.04 9.68 64.98
CA ILE A 156 -8.11 9.53 66.11
C ILE A 156 -7.69 10.92 66.64
N SER A 157 -7.39 11.87 65.75
CA SER A 157 -6.99 13.22 66.16
C SER A 157 -8.10 13.97 66.88
N THR A 158 -9.37 13.78 66.48
CA THR A 158 -10.51 14.41 67.15
C THR A 158 -10.81 13.82 68.53
N PHE A 159 -10.51 12.54 68.77
CA PHE A 159 -10.68 11.92 70.09
C PHE A 159 -9.52 12.17 71.06
N ILE A 160 -8.33 12.51 70.55
CA ILE A 160 -7.16 12.87 71.37
C ILE A 160 -7.07 14.39 71.59
N GLY A 161 -7.64 15.19 70.69
CA GLY A 161 -7.70 16.65 70.77
C GLY A 161 -8.97 17.22 71.42
N ALA A 162 -9.92 16.36 71.84
CA ALA A 162 -11.09 16.70 72.65
C ALA A 162 -10.89 16.21 74.09
#